data_AF-A0A081A8B8-F1
#
_entry.id   AF-A0A081A8B8-F1
#
_cell.length_a   1.000
_cell.length_b   1.000
_cell.length_c   1.000
_cell.angle_alpha   90.00
_cell.angle_beta   90.00
_cell.angle_gamma   90.00
#
_symmetry.space_group_name_H-M   'P 1'
#
loop_
_entity.id
_entity.type
_entity.pdbx_description
1 polymer ?
#
loop_
_entity_poly.entity_id
_entity_poly.type
_entity_poly.pdbx_seq_one_letter_code
_entity_poly.pdbx_strand_id
1 'polypeptide(L)'
;MALAVGKPGGAEKEHPFPADVDIEWLMSPMQPDGYSRRVMGAAMAYSFIYGGRGFTVDAITRDVVKVMRLRFLWVILCGSHVEPIEESLQTEAKRIGKQITAAFGKGSKKIWN
;
A
#
# COMPACT_ATOMS: atom_id res chain seq x y z
N MET A 1 26.47 -43.03 35.74
CA MET A 1 26.08 -42.83 34.32
C MET A 1 24.71 -42.19 34.32
N ALA A 2 24.62 -40.90 34.00
CA ALA A 2 23.36 -40.19 33.79
C ALA A 2 23.53 -39.29 32.57
N LEU A 3 22.66 -39.50 31.58
CA LEU A 3 22.59 -38.79 30.31
C LEU A 3 22.14 -37.35 30.55
N ALA A 4 22.95 -36.37 30.13
CA ALA A 4 22.52 -34.98 30.05
C ALA A 4 21.69 -34.79 28.77
N VAL A 5 20.40 -34.56 29.00
CA VAL A 5 19.37 -34.21 28.03
C VAL A 5 19.79 -32.95 27.25
N GLY A 6 19.75 -33.05 25.91
CA GLY A 6 20.01 -31.93 25.01
C GLY A 6 19.04 -30.76 25.24
N LYS A 7 19.57 -29.55 25.24
CA LYS A 7 18.76 -28.32 25.24
C LYS A 7 18.17 -28.09 23.85
N PRO A 8 16.85 -27.90 23.72
CA PRO A 8 16.23 -27.56 22.45
C PRO A 8 16.27 -26.06 22.20
N GLY A 9 16.19 -25.68 20.92
CA GLY A 9 15.69 -24.37 20.49
C GLY A 9 16.75 -23.29 20.37
N GLY A 10 17.27 -23.12 19.15
CA GLY A 10 17.85 -21.86 18.74
C GLY A 10 16.75 -20.80 18.76
N ALA A 11 16.77 -19.92 19.76
CA ALA A 11 15.94 -18.75 19.77
C ALA A 11 16.33 -17.86 18.58
N GLU A 12 15.41 -17.66 17.65
CA GLU A 12 15.49 -16.53 16.72
C GLU A 12 15.71 -15.28 17.57
N LYS A 13 16.85 -14.63 17.37
CA LYS A 13 17.13 -13.37 18.02
C LYS A 13 16.19 -12.36 17.38
N GLU A 14 15.11 -12.03 18.08
CA GLU A 14 14.37 -10.80 17.82
C GLU A 14 15.39 -9.67 17.85
N HIS A 15 15.68 -9.08 16.68
CA HIS A 15 16.54 -7.91 16.58
C HIS A 15 15.65 -6.71 16.88
N PRO A 16 15.68 -6.14 18.09
CA PRO A 16 14.85 -4.99 18.40
C PRO A 16 15.22 -3.84 17.46
N PHE A 17 14.20 -3.07 17.06
CA PHE A 17 14.43 -1.86 16.28
C PHE A 17 15.40 -0.95 17.05
N PRO A 18 16.47 -0.42 16.40
CA PRO A 18 17.45 0.39 17.09
C PRO A 18 16.79 1.57 17.80
N ALA A 19 17.17 1.83 19.06
CA ALA A 19 16.63 2.94 19.83
C ALA A 19 17.07 4.30 19.26
N ASP A 20 18.26 4.35 18.68
CA ASP A 20 18.82 5.52 18.03
C ASP A 20 18.81 5.32 16.50
N VAL A 21 17.89 6.03 15.84
CA VAL A 21 17.83 6.12 14.38
C VAL A 21 18.07 7.57 13.99
N ASP A 22 19.11 7.82 13.22
CA ASP A 22 19.38 9.13 12.64
C ASP A 22 18.23 9.52 11.70
N ILE A 23 17.51 10.59 12.05
CA ILE A 23 16.39 11.09 11.25
C ILE A 23 16.96 11.94 10.11
N GLU A 24 16.92 11.38 8.90
CA GLU A 24 17.25 12.11 7.67
C GLU A 24 15.98 12.64 7.00
N TRP A 25 15.83 13.97 6.93
CA TRP A 25 14.72 14.60 6.20
C TRP A 25 15.03 14.62 4.71
N LEU A 26 14.23 13.89 3.95
CA LEU A 26 14.38 13.77 2.51
C LEU A 26 13.56 14.83 1.77
N MET A 27 14.12 15.31 0.65
CA MET A 27 13.37 16.15 -0.28
C MET A 27 12.18 15.40 -0.86
N SER A 28 11.09 16.12 -1.12
CA SER A 28 9.94 15.55 -1.82
C SER A 28 10.35 15.06 -3.22
N PRO A 29 9.84 13.91 -3.67
CA PRO A 29 10.20 13.39 -4.98
C PRO A 29 9.71 14.32 -6.08
N MET A 30 10.57 14.57 -7.07
CA MET A 30 10.25 15.38 -8.23
C MET A 30 9.15 14.69 -9.04
N GLN A 31 8.11 15.43 -9.43
CA GLN A 31 6.98 14.88 -10.17
C GLN A 31 6.73 15.67 -11.47
N PRO A 32 6.43 14.99 -12.59
CA PRO A 32 6.19 15.61 -13.89
C PRO A 32 4.77 16.19 -14.04
N ASP A 33 3.93 15.97 -13.03
CA ASP A 33 2.56 16.43 -12.96
C ASP A 33 2.20 16.76 -11.50
N GLY A 34 1.24 17.65 -11.26
CA GLY A 34 0.90 18.09 -9.90
C GLY A 34 0.09 17.10 -9.08
N TYR A 35 -0.14 15.88 -9.57
CA TYR A 35 -1.14 14.94 -9.03
C TYR A 35 -0.58 13.53 -8.75
N SER A 36 0.73 13.33 -8.93
CA SER A 36 1.39 12.03 -8.77
C SER A 36 2.19 11.89 -7.47
N ARG A 37 2.13 12.88 -6.58
CA ARG A 37 2.80 12.89 -5.26
C ARG A 37 2.76 11.55 -4.51
N ARG A 38 1.59 10.90 -4.42
CA ARG A 38 1.43 9.63 -3.68
C ARG A 38 2.17 8.47 -4.33
N VAL A 39 2.07 8.35 -5.65
CA VAL A 39 2.75 7.31 -6.44
C VAL A 39 4.26 7.46 -6.29
N MET A 40 4.74 8.70 -6.36
CA MET A 40 6.15 9.03 -6.18
C MET A 40 6.65 8.71 -4.77
N GLY A 41 5.88 9.01 -3.74
CA GLY A 41 6.24 8.66 -2.36
C GLY A 41 6.38 7.15 -2.14
N ALA A 42 5.45 6.36 -2.69
CA ALA A 42 5.51 4.91 -2.61
C ALA A 42 6.74 4.33 -3.34
N ALA A 43 7.05 4.86 -4.53
CA ALA A 43 8.23 4.44 -5.29
C ALA A 43 9.55 4.86 -4.61
N MET A 44 9.58 6.02 -3.98
CA MET A 44 10.72 6.48 -3.17
C MET A 44 10.95 5.57 -1.96
N ALA A 45 9.89 5.25 -1.20
CA ALA A 45 9.97 4.32 -0.07
C ALA A 45 10.46 2.93 -0.50
N TYR A 46 9.93 2.40 -1.60
CA TYR A 46 10.39 1.14 -2.19
C TYR A 46 11.89 1.18 -2.53
N SER A 47 12.35 2.27 -3.16
CA SER A 47 13.76 2.42 -3.53
C SER A 47 14.66 2.40 -2.29
N PHE A 48 14.27 3.05 -1.19
CA PHE A 48 15.03 3.00 0.07
C PHE A 48 15.13 1.60 0.67
N ILE A 49 14.01 0.85 0.71
CA ILE A 49 13.99 -0.52 1.25
C ILE A 49 14.96 -1.43 0.49
N TYR A 50 15.06 -1.25 -0.82
CA TYR A 50 15.89 -2.08 -1.70
C TYR A 50 17.27 -1.44 -2.02
N GLY A 51 17.70 -0.45 -1.25
CA GLY A 51 19.07 0.09 -1.30
C GLY A 51 19.34 1.13 -2.40
N GLY A 52 18.31 1.59 -3.12
CA GLY A 52 18.42 2.63 -4.14
C GLY A 52 18.09 4.02 -3.59
N ARG A 53 19.10 4.89 -3.43
CA ARG A 53 18.87 6.34 -3.20
C ARG A 53 18.70 7.15 -4.48
N GLY A 54 18.77 6.51 -5.65
CA GLY A 54 18.72 7.16 -6.97
C GLY A 54 17.39 7.85 -7.31
N PHE A 55 16.33 7.52 -6.57
CA PHE A 55 14.99 8.02 -6.89
C PHE A 55 14.84 9.54 -6.81
N THR A 56 15.68 10.24 -6.05
CA THR A 56 15.68 11.71 -5.95
C THR A 56 16.39 12.40 -7.11
N VAL A 57 17.27 11.69 -7.83
CA VAL A 57 18.11 12.23 -8.92
C VAL A 57 17.62 11.82 -10.32
N ASP A 58 16.71 10.85 -10.41
CA ASP A 58 16.18 10.40 -11.70
C ASP A 58 15.19 11.40 -12.31
N ALA A 59 15.32 11.62 -13.63
CA ALA A 59 14.37 12.40 -14.40
C ALA A 59 13.07 11.61 -14.62
N ILE A 60 12.07 11.87 -13.78
CA ILE A 60 10.78 11.17 -13.85
C ILE A 60 9.86 11.84 -14.86
N THR A 61 9.53 11.15 -15.94
CA THR A 61 8.60 11.61 -16.98
C THR A 61 7.16 11.17 -16.70
N ARG A 62 6.19 11.80 -17.38
CA ARG A 62 4.77 11.40 -17.26
C ARG A 62 4.53 9.94 -17.64
N ASP A 63 5.31 9.41 -18.58
CA ASP A 63 5.17 8.01 -18.99
C ASP A 63 5.73 7.05 -17.95
N VAL A 64 6.83 7.40 -17.28
CA VAL A 64 7.33 6.67 -16.11
C VAL A 64 6.28 6.60 -15.02
N VAL A 65 5.58 7.71 -14.74
CA VAL A 65 4.48 7.74 -13.77
C VAL A 65 3.32 6.82 -14.18
N LYS A 66 2.95 6.76 -15.46
CA LYS A 66 1.91 5.83 -15.94
C LYS A 66 2.32 4.37 -15.68
N VAL A 67 3.57 4.02 -15.96
CA VAL A 67 4.10 2.68 -15.71
C VAL A 67 4.09 2.36 -14.22
N MET A 68 4.48 3.30 -13.35
CA MET A 68 4.41 3.13 -11.89
C MET A 68 2.97 2.88 -11.42
N ARG A 69 2.00 3.67 -11.90
CA ARG A 69 0.57 3.48 -11.59
C ARG A 69 0.08 2.10 -12.02
N LEU A 70 0.48 1.65 -13.21
CA LEU A 70 0.12 0.32 -13.70
C LEU A 70 0.70 -0.79 -12.84
N ARG A 71 1.96 -0.67 -12.39
CA ARG A 71 2.58 -1.63 -11.48
C ARG A 71 1.90 -1.65 -10.10
N PHE A 72 1.56 -0.49 -9.54
CA PHE A 72 0.80 -0.43 -8.29
C PHE A 72 -0.58 -1.06 -8.45
N LEU A 73 -1.28 -0.77 -9.55
CA LEU A 73 -2.56 -1.40 -9.85
C LEU A 73 -2.42 -2.91 -9.96
N TRP A 74 -1.37 -3.41 -10.62
CA TRP A 74 -1.08 -4.84 -10.70
C TRP A 74 -0.86 -5.46 -9.31
N VAL A 75 -0.06 -4.83 -8.45
CA VAL A 75 0.16 -5.30 -7.07
C VAL A 75 -1.14 -5.31 -6.29
N ILE A 76 -2.01 -4.32 -6.46
CA ILE A 76 -3.34 -4.31 -5.82
C ILE A 76 -4.18 -5.46 -6.37
N LEU A 77 -4.30 -5.62 -7.68
CA LEU A 77 -5.18 -6.63 -8.28
C LEU A 77 -4.71 -8.06 -8.06
N CYS A 78 -3.39 -8.30 -8.07
CA CYS A 78 -2.80 -9.63 -7.99
C CYS A 78 -2.28 -9.98 -6.59
N GLY A 79 -1.87 -8.97 -5.82
CA GLY A 79 -1.36 -9.12 -4.45
C GLY A 79 -2.41 -8.90 -3.37
N SER A 80 -3.58 -8.32 -3.70
CA SER A 80 -4.75 -8.55 -2.86
C SER A 80 -5.21 -9.98 -3.11
N HIS A 81 -4.68 -10.90 -2.31
CA HIS A 81 -5.47 -12.07 -1.97
C HIS A 81 -6.74 -11.48 -1.36
N VAL A 82 -7.83 -11.42 -2.14
CA VAL A 82 -9.14 -11.07 -1.64
C VAL A 82 -9.46 -12.20 -0.67
N GLU A 83 -9.10 -12.01 0.60
CA GLU A 83 -9.68 -12.77 1.70
C GLU A 83 -11.19 -12.78 1.41
N PRO A 84 -11.80 -13.97 1.21
CA PRO A 84 -13.22 -14.03 0.93
C PRO A 84 -13.91 -13.26 2.05
N ILE A 85 -14.54 -12.14 1.68
CA ILE A 85 -15.25 -11.30 2.63
C ILE A 85 -16.23 -12.22 3.34
N GLU A 86 -16.14 -12.26 4.67
CA GLU A 86 -17.00 -13.09 5.49
C GLU A 86 -18.46 -12.87 5.06
N GLU A 87 -19.25 -13.95 4.93
CA GLU A 87 -20.59 -13.87 4.32
C GLU A 87 -21.50 -12.87 5.06
N SER A 88 -21.26 -12.70 6.37
CA SER A 88 -21.81 -11.66 7.24
C SER A 88 -21.57 -10.25 6.70
N LEU A 89 -20.31 -9.91 6.42
CA LEU A 89 -19.86 -8.62 5.88
C LEU A 89 -20.37 -8.37 4.46
N GLN A 90 -20.48 -9.41 3.63
CA GLN A 90 -21.09 -9.28 2.29
C GLN A 90 -22.59 -8.96 2.37
N THR A 91 -23.29 -9.61 3.30
CA THR A 91 -24.72 -9.40 3.53
C THR A 91 -24.97 -7.98 4.07
N GLU A 92 -24.11 -7.53 4.98
CA GLU A 92 -24.18 -6.19 5.54
C GLU A 92 -23.86 -5.11 4.49
N ALA A 93 -22.81 -5.30 3.67
CA ALA A 93 -22.48 -4.41 2.56
C ALA A 93 -23.64 -4.28 1.56
N LYS A 94 -24.31 -5.39 1.22
CA LYS A 94 -25.51 -5.39 0.36
C LYS A 94 -26.67 -4.62 1.00
N ARG A 95 -26.88 -4.78 2.32
CA ARG A 95 -27.92 -4.05 3.06
C ARG A 95 -27.64 -2.54 3.07
N ILE A 96 -26.40 -2.14 3.35
CA ILE A 96 -25.96 -0.74 3.35
C ILE A 96 -26.12 -0.15 1.95
N GLY A 97 -25.70 -0.87 0.91
CA GLY A 97 -25.88 -0.45 -0.48
C GLY A 97 -27.35 -0.16 -0.81
N LYS A 98 -28.28 -1.03 -0.42
CA LYS A 98 -29.72 -0.80 -0.58
C LYS A 98 -30.21 0.45 0.17
N GLN A 99 -29.73 0.69 1.38
CA GLN A 99 -30.10 1.88 2.17
C GLN A 99 -29.58 3.17 1.52
N ILE A 100 -28.35 3.18 1.02
CA ILE A 100 -27.76 4.31 0.30
C ILE A 100 -28.54 4.58 -0.99
N THR A 101 -28.83 3.55 -1.79
CA THR A 101 -29.63 3.71 -3.01
C THR A 101 -31.04 4.19 -2.70
N ALA A 102 -31.67 3.73 -1.62
CA ALA A 102 -32.98 4.21 -1.20
C ALA A 102 -32.97 5.68 -0.74
N ALA A 103 -31.91 6.10 -0.02
CA ALA A 103 -31.76 7.44 0.50
C ALA A 103 -31.39 8.46 -0.59
N PHE A 104 -30.54 8.08 -1.55
CA PHE A 104 -29.93 9.01 -2.50
C PHE A 104 -30.31 8.76 -3.97
N GLY A 105 -30.86 7.60 -4.32
CA GLY A 105 -31.19 7.21 -5.70
C GLY A 105 -32.35 7.98 -6.34
N LYS A 106 -33.12 8.75 -5.57
CA LYS A 106 -34.24 9.57 -6.09
C LYS A 106 -33.82 10.95 -6.63
N GLY A 107 -32.54 11.31 -6.53
CA GLY A 107 -32.03 12.64 -6.94
C GLY A 107 -31.71 12.81 -8.43
N SER A 108 -31.62 11.74 -9.22
CA SER A 108 -31.32 11.84 -10.66
C SER A 108 -32.57 12.17 -11.49
N LYS A 109 -33.23 13.29 -11.23
CA LYS A 109 -34.10 13.88 -12.25
C LYS A 109 -33.20 14.33 -13.41
N LYS A 110 -33.33 13.67 -14.56
CA LYS A 110 -32.76 14.14 -15.83
C LYS A 110 -33.21 15.58 -16.03
N ILE A 111 -32.29 16.53 -15.91
CA ILE A 111 -32.52 17.90 -16.34
C ILE A 111 -32.46 17.83 -17.87
N TRP A 112 -33.63 17.74 -18.52
CA TRP A 112 -33.76 18.12 -19.91
C TRP A 112 -33.92 19.64 -19.94
N ASN A 113 -32.94 20.33 -20.49
CA ASN A 113 -33.07 21.61 -21.18
C ASN A 113 -32.14 21.55 -22.39
#